data_AF-A0A0S4TM30-F1
#
_entry.id   AF-A0A0S4TM30-F1
#
_cell.length_a   1.000
_cell.length_b   1.000
_cell.length_c   1.000
_cell.angle_alpha   90.00
_cell.angle_beta   90.00
_cell.angle_gamma   90.00
#
_symmetry.space_group_name_H-M   'P 1'
#
loop_
_entity.id
_entity.type
_entity.pdbx_description
1 polymer ?
#
loop_
_entity_poly.entity_id
_entity_poly.type
_entity_poly.pdbx_seq_one_letter_code
_entity_poly.pdbx_strand_id
1 'polypeptide(L)'
;MLTLGTGGVSTSAIQFASAAGAHVSSTSSSDAKLDAIRKLGASETINYRAFPEWPDEVLRLTNGRGVDHVVEVGGGGAVLRTALSASIR
;
A
#
# COMPACT_ATOMS: atom_id res chain seq x y z
N MET A 1 4.80 -5.08 2.83
CA MET A 1 3.33 -5.19 2.88
C MET A 1 2.71 -4.03 2.11
N LEU A 2 1.61 -4.26 1.40
CA LEU A 2 0.78 -3.24 0.76
C LEU A 2 -0.59 -3.16 1.46
N THR A 3 -1.07 -1.96 1.77
CA THR A 3 -2.46 -1.72 2.17
C THR A 3 -3.16 -0.82 1.17
N LEU A 4 -4.42 -1.10 0.87
CA LEU A 4 -5.22 -0.23 0.02
C LEU A 4 -6.14 0.66 0.85
N GLY A 5 -6.14 1.95 0.56
CA GLY A 5 -6.95 2.92 1.26
C GLY A 5 -6.49 3.24 2.68
N THR A 6 -7.30 4.06 3.36
CA THR A 6 -6.98 4.64 4.68
C THR A 6 -8.16 4.51 5.64
N GLY A 7 -8.94 3.44 5.51
CA GLY A 7 -10.01 3.09 6.45
C GLY A 7 -9.46 2.41 7.70
N GLY A 8 -10.32 2.11 8.67
CA GLY A 8 -9.90 1.52 9.96
C GLY A 8 -9.09 0.23 9.82
N VAL A 9 -9.45 -0.64 8.88
CA VAL A 9 -8.68 -1.88 8.61
C VAL A 9 -7.27 -1.56 8.15
N SER A 10 -7.13 -0.67 7.15
CA SER A 10 -5.83 -0.30 6.59
C SER A 10 -4.96 0.41 7.64
N THR A 11 -5.52 1.34 8.42
CA THR A 11 -4.75 2.06 9.45
C THR A 11 -4.32 1.16 10.61
N SER A 12 -5.15 0.19 11.01
CA SER A 12 -4.75 -0.83 11.99
C SER A 12 -3.65 -1.72 11.44
N ALA A 13 -3.77 -2.21 10.19
CA ALA A 13 -2.75 -3.03 9.55
C ALA A 13 -1.41 -2.30 9.43
N ILE A 14 -1.41 -1.03 9.03
CA ILE A 14 -0.20 -0.20 8.94
C ILE A 14 0.53 -0.15 10.29
N GLN A 15 -0.20 0.13 11.37
CA GLN A 15 0.40 0.24 12.70
C GLN A 15 0.98 -1.10 13.18
N PHE A 16 0.25 -2.20 13.03
CA PHE A 16 0.74 -3.51 13.44
C PHE A 16 1.95 -3.96 12.63
N ALA A 17 1.92 -3.78 11.31
CA ALA A 17 3.02 -4.16 10.44
C ALA A 17 4.26 -3.30 10.69
N SER A 18 4.10 -1.99 10.86
CA SER A 18 5.18 -1.08 11.20
C SER A 18 5.80 -1.42 12.56
N ALA A 19 4.97 -1.68 13.58
CA ALA A 19 5.44 -2.12 14.90
C ALA A 19 6.20 -3.47 14.84
N ALA A 20 5.85 -4.34 13.89
CA ALA A 20 6.56 -5.59 13.63
C ALA A 20 7.84 -5.41 12.78
N GLY A 21 8.21 -4.18 12.43
CA GLY A 21 9.39 -3.87 11.62
C GLY A 21 9.22 -4.11 10.11
N ALA A 22 7.98 -4.31 9.65
CA ALA A 22 7.71 -4.49 8.23
C ALA A 22 7.76 -3.14 7.49
N HIS A 23 8.20 -3.20 6.23
CA HIS A 23 8.10 -2.06 5.32
C HIS A 23 6.68 -1.99 4.73
N VAL A 24 6.00 -0.86 4.91
CA VAL A 24 4.58 -0.71 4.58
C VAL A 24 4.39 0.31 3.46
N SER A 25 3.91 -0.14 2.31
CA SER A 25 3.42 0.70 1.22
C SER A 25 1.91 0.86 1.34
N SER A 26 1.36 2.05 1.07
CA SER A 26 -0.08 2.27 1.13
C SER A 26 -0.61 3.20 0.03
N THR A 27 -1.82 2.96 -0.45
CA THR A 27 -2.44 3.75 -1.52
C THR A 27 -3.65 4.55 -1.04
N SER A 28 -3.88 5.73 -1.61
CA SER A 28 -5.08 6.54 -1.39
C SER A 28 -5.30 7.51 -2.55
N SER A 29 -6.48 8.12 -2.65
CA SER A 29 -6.76 9.20 -3.62
C SER A 29 -6.50 10.60 -3.08
N SER A 30 -5.97 10.73 -1.87
CA SER A 30 -5.89 11.99 -1.13
C SER A 30 -4.56 12.10 -0.42
N ASP A 31 -3.76 13.11 -0.78
CA ASP A 31 -2.45 13.34 -0.18
C ASP A 31 -2.55 13.64 1.32
N ALA A 32 -3.57 14.37 1.75
CA ALA A 32 -3.82 14.61 3.18
C ALA A 32 -4.02 13.30 3.98
N LYS A 33 -4.70 12.31 3.38
CA LYS A 33 -4.86 10.99 4.01
C LYS A 33 -3.54 10.21 3.98
N LEU A 34 -2.73 10.35 2.94
CA LEU A 34 -1.39 9.76 2.86
C LEU A 34 -0.46 10.33 3.93
N ASP A 35 -0.47 11.64 4.14
CA ASP A 35 0.30 12.31 5.20
C ASP A 35 -0.12 11.83 6.59
N ALA A 36 -1.40 11.57 6.81
CA ALA A 36 -1.89 11.03 8.07
C ALA A 36 -1.35 9.61 8.33
N ILE A 37 -1.40 8.72 7.33
CA ILE A 37 -0.94 7.33 7.52
C ILE A 37 0.59 7.18 7.56
N ARG A 38 1.35 8.12 6.97
CA ARG A 38 2.81 8.18 7.18
C ARG A 38 3.14 8.29 8.67
N LYS A 39 2.39 9.12 9.40
CA LYS A 39 2.53 9.26 10.87
C LYS A 39 2.13 8.00 11.65
N LEU A 40 1.37 7.09 11.02
CA LEU A 40 0.96 5.81 11.59
C LEU A 40 1.92 4.66 11.26
N GLY A 41 3.01 4.92 10.53
CA GLY A 41 4.03 3.91 10.21
C GLY A 41 4.06 3.44 8.76
N ALA A 42 3.28 4.06 7.86
CA ALA A 42 3.45 3.81 6.42
C ALA A 42 4.83 4.33 5.97
N SER A 43 5.66 3.44 5.45
CA SER A 43 7.00 3.76 4.95
C SER A 43 6.92 4.49 3.61
N GLU A 44 6.05 4.00 2.73
CA GLU A 44 5.84 4.53 1.39
C GLU A 44 4.34 4.74 1.15
N THR A 45 4.00 5.78 0.39
CA THR A 45 2.61 6.08 0.08
C THR A 45 2.42 6.55 -1.34
N ILE A 46 1.36 6.07 -1.99
CA ILE A 46 1.11 6.29 -3.41
C ILE A 46 -0.28 6.92 -3.59
N ASN A 47 -0.33 8.07 -4.23
CA ASN A 47 -1.59 8.65 -4.66
C ASN A 47 -2.00 8.04 -6.00
N TYR A 48 -2.98 7.13 -6.01
CA TYR A 48 -3.37 6.42 -7.23
C TYR A 48 -4.06 7.32 -8.28
N ARG A 49 -4.43 8.56 -7.94
CA ARG A 49 -4.89 9.54 -8.93
C ARG A 49 -3.72 10.17 -9.69
N ALA A 50 -2.59 10.34 -9.04
CA ALA A 50 -1.35 10.82 -9.66
C ALA A 50 -0.63 9.69 -10.41
N PHE A 51 -0.73 8.46 -9.88
CA PHE A 51 -0.15 7.25 -10.45
C PHE A 51 -1.27 6.22 -10.72
N PRO A 52 -2.00 6.32 -11.85
CA PRO A 52 -3.06 5.36 -12.17
C PRO A 52 -2.57 3.91 -12.24
N GLU A 53 -1.36 3.73 -12.78
CA GLU A 53 -0.63 2.45 -12.76
C GLU A 53 0.21 2.32 -11.48
N TRP A 54 -0.45 2.49 -10.33
CA TRP A 54 0.19 2.37 -9.03
C TRP A 54 0.87 1.02 -8.74
N PRO A 55 0.53 -0.13 -9.36
CA PRO A 55 1.31 -1.36 -9.15
C PRO A 55 2.77 -1.20 -9.61
N ASP A 56 3.00 -0.47 -10.71
CA ASP A 56 4.36 -0.17 -11.20
C ASP A 56 5.11 0.72 -10.21
N GLU A 57 4.39 1.64 -9.56
CA GLU A 57 4.95 2.49 -8.53
C GLU A 57 5.32 1.69 -7.27
N VAL A 58 4.52 0.69 -6.89
CA VAL A 58 4.89 -0.27 -5.82
C VAL A 58 6.16 -1.02 -6.19
N LEU A 59 6.28 -1.52 -7.44
CA LEU A 59 7.49 -2.19 -7.90
C LEU A 59 8.69 -1.25 -7.88
N ARG A 60 8.54 -0.01 -8.37
CA ARG A 60 9.60 1.01 -8.36
C ARG A 60 10.10 1.28 -6.94
N LEU A 61 9.20 1.47 -5.99
CA LEU A 61 9.53 1.74 -4.58
C LEU A 61 10.09 0.52 -3.84
N THR A 62 9.82 -0.69 -4.33
CA THR A 62 10.33 -1.94 -3.75
C THR A 62 11.54 -2.52 -4.48
N ASN A 63 12.13 -1.77 -5.42
CA ASN A 63 13.23 -2.19 -6.30
C ASN A 63 12.92 -3.48 -7.07
N GLY A 64 11.72 -3.55 -7.64
CA GLY A 64 11.23 -4.68 -8.43
C GLY A 64 10.85 -5.92 -7.61
N ARG A 65 10.93 -5.87 -6.27
CA ARG A 65 10.62 -7.03 -5.43
C ARG A 65 9.12 -7.27 -5.23
N GLY A 66 8.31 -6.22 -5.33
CA GLY A 66 6.90 -6.27 -4.96
C GLY A 66 6.71 -6.35 -3.44
N VAL A 67 5.56 -6.85 -3.01
CA VAL A 67 5.20 -7.00 -1.60
C VAL A 67 4.85 -8.45 -1.25
N ASP A 68 5.23 -8.89 -0.05
CA ASP A 68 4.95 -10.26 0.43
C ASP A 68 3.51 -10.43 0.93
N HIS A 69 2.88 -9.34 1.36
CA HIS A 69 1.52 -9.34 1.92
C HIS A 69 0.71 -8.16 1.40
N VAL A 70 -0.57 -8.40 1.13
CA VAL A 70 -1.54 -7.38 0.67
C VAL A 70 -2.76 -7.39 1.60
N VAL A 71 -3.18 -6.20 2.03
CA VAL A 71 -4.46 -5.95 2.69
C VAL A 71 -5.37 -5.22 1.70
N GLU A 72 -6.23 -6.00 1.04
CA GLU A 72 -7.21 -5.54 0.05
C GLU A 72 -8.55 -5.25 0.72
N VAL A 73 -9.04 -4.03 0.55
CA VAL A 73 -10.33 -3.56 1.11
C VAL A 73 -11.17 -2.78 0.09
N GLY A 74 -10.66 -2.58 -1.14
CA GLY A 74 -11.34 -1.82 -2.19
C GLY A 74 -12.30 -2.65 -3.04
N GLY A 75 -12.05 -3.95 -3.16
CA GLY A 75 -12.86 -4.87 -3.96
C GLY A 75 -12.80 -4.59 -5.48
N GLY A 76 -13.46 -5.44 -6.28
CA GLY A 76 -13.57 -5.25 -7.73
C GLY A 76 -12.22 -5.23 -8.45
N GLY A 77 -12.01 -4.24 -9.34
CA GLY A 77 -10.81 -4.12 -10.17
C GLY A 77 -9.50 -3.88 -9.40
N ALA A 78 -9.56 -3.56 -8.10
CA ALA A 78 -8.37 -3.44 -7.24
C ALA A 78 -7.70 -4.80 -7.01
N VAL A 79 -8.47 -5.89 -6.93
CA VAL A 79 -7.97 -7.25 -6.66
C VAL A 79 -7.02 -7.75 -7.75
N LEU A 80 -7.32 -7.46 -9.02
CA LEU A 80 -6.44 -7.83 -10.12
C LEU A 80 -5.15 -6.99 -10.10
N ARG A 81 -5.25 -5.71 -9.75
CA ARG A 81 -4.10 -4.79 -9.72
C ARG A 81 -3.16 -5.10 -8.55
N THR A 82 -3.66 -5.56 -7.41
CA THR A 82 -2.79 -5.97 -6.29
C THR A 82 -1.94 -7.18 -6.63
N ALA A 83 -2.48 -8.16 -7.37
CA ALA A 83 -1.73 -9.32 -7.83
C ALA A 83 -0.47 -8.94 -8.65
N LEU A 84 -0.52 -7.86 -9.43
CA LEU A 84 0.61 -7.37 -10.23
C LEU A 84 1.77 -6.81 -9.38
N SER A 85 1.50 -6.49 -8.12
CA SER A 85 2.49 -5.94 -7.18
C SER A 85 2.96 -6.95 -6.13
N ALA A 86 2.40 -8.16 -6.11
CA ALA A 86 2.77 -9.20 -5.17
C ALA A 86 4.09 -9.86 -5.58
N SER A 87 4.93 -10.18 -4.59
CA SER A 87 6.16 -10.93 -4.86
C SER A 87 5.84 -12.37 -5.25
N ILE A 88 6.50 -12.89 -6.27
CA ILE A 88 6.50 -14.32 -6.60
C ILE A 88 7.73 -14.92 -5.90
N ARG A 89 7.53 -15.52 -4.73
CA ARG A 89 8.57 -16.29 -4.03
C ARG A 89 8.05 -17.70 -3.79
#